data_AF-A0AAN3D9B7-F1
#
_entry.id   AF-A0AAN3D9B7-F1
#
_cell.length_a   1.000
_cell.length_b   1.000
_cell.length_c   1.000
_cell.angle_alpha   90.00
_cell.angle_beta   90.00
_cell.angle_gamma   90.00
#
_symmetry.space_group_name_H-M   'P 1'
#
loop_
_entity.id
_entity.type
_entity.pdbx_description
1 polymer ?
#
loop_
_entity_poly.entity_id
_entity_poly.type
_entity_poly.pdbx_seq_one_letter_code
_entity_poly.pdbx_strand_id
1 'polypeptide(L)'
;MQERHLYEYAVIRFVPKVEREEFINMGIVLFSKQAKYLKSLYTIDENKLKLFSSELDINCLKEGLQVFDKICMGNKEGGAIANMDIPDRFRWLTAVKSSCIQVSRPHPGFSTDLDKTLERLFKELVL
;
A
#
# COMPACT_ATOMS: atom_id res chain seq x y z
N MET A 1 12.78 -14.68 24.89
CA MET A 1 12.18 -13.42 24.39
C MET A 1 11.63 -13.72 23.00
N GLN A 2 10.33 -13.51 22.74
CA GLN A 2 9.84 -13.63 21.35
C GLN A 2 10.52 -12.56 20.51
N GLU A 3 11.16 -12.99 19.42
CA GLU A 3 11.86 -12.10 18.50
C GLU A 3 10.81 -11.16 17.88
N ARG A 4 10.89 -9.87 18.20
CA ARG A 4 9.98 -8.86 17.66
C ARG A 4 10.58 -8.32 16.37
N HIS A 5 9.87 -8.50 15.26
CA HIS A 5 10.24 -7.93 13.98
C HIS A 5 9.95 -6.43 13.97
N LEU A 6 10.98 -5.63 13.72
CA LEU A 6 10.81 -4.23 13.34
C LEU A 6 10.16 -4.18 11.95
N TYR A 7 9.05 -3.47 11.83
CA TYR A 7 8.35 -3.28 10.57
C TYR A 7 8.05 -1.80 10.34
N GLU A 8 7.81 -1.46 9.08
CA GLU A 8 7.24 -0.19 8.67
C GLU A 8 5.99 -0.47 7.85
N TYR A 9 4.96 0.36 8.02
CA TYR A 9 3.77 0.29 7.20
C TYR A 9 3.41 1.66 6.64
N ALA A 10 2.71 1.66 5.52
CA ALA A 10 2.13 2.87 4.95
C ALA A 10 0.74 2.58 4.40
N VAL A 11 -0.13 3.57 4.46
CA VAL A 11 -1.53 3.46 4.02
C VAL A 11 -1.63 3.87 2.56
N ILE A 12 -2.18 3.00 1.72
CA ILE A 12 -2.51 3.26 0.33
C ILE A 12 -3.82 4.07 0.31
N ARG A 13 -3.79 5.21 -0.37
CA ARG A 13 -4.87 6.19 -0.41
C ARG A 13 -5.30 6.45 -1.84
N PHE A 14 -6.60 6.58 -2.03
CA PHE A 14 -7.16 7.20 -3.22
C PHE A 14 -7.41 8.67 -2.98
N VAL A 15 -6.94 9.50 -3.90
CA VAL A 15 -7.06 10.95 -3.91
C VAL A 15 -7.80 11.33 -5.20
N PRO A 16 -9.14 11.52 -5.16
CA PRO A 16 -9.93 11.81 -6.35
C PRO A 16 -9.49 13.11 -7.02
N LYS A 17 -9.17 14.12 -6.21
CA LYS A 17 -8.70 15.41 -6.68
C LYS A 17 -7.66 15.96 -5.73
N VAL A 18 -6.42 16.07 -6.20
CA VAL A 18 -5.26 16.44 -5.38
C VAL A 18 -5.44 17.82 -4.77
N GLU A 19 -6.03 18.77 -5.51
CA GLU A 19 -6.24 20.14 -5.04
C GLU A 19 -7.26 20.27 -3.91
N ARG A 20 -8.11 19.26 -3.71
CA ARG A 20 -9.09 19.24 -2.61
C ARG A 20 -8.54 18.60 -1.34
N GLU A 21 -7.39 17.92 -1.44
CA GLU A 21 -6.79 17.13 -0.35
C GLU A 21 -7.75 16.10 0.28
N GLU A 22 -8.82 15.73 -0.44
CA GLU A 22 -9.71 14.65 -0.08
C GLU A 22 -9.03 13.31 -0.35
N PHE A 23 -9.17 12.36 0.57
CA PHE A 23 -8.67 11.00 0.34
C PHE A 23 -9.49 9.94 1.06
N ILE A 24 -9.46 8.72 0.52
CA ILE A 24 -9.93 7.51 1.18
C ILE A 24 -8.79 6.52 1.32
N ASN A 25 -8.67 5.93 2.50
CA ASN A 25 -7.79 4.79 2.71
C ASN A 25 -8.37 3.56 2.00
N MET A 26 -7.57 2.91 1.16
CA MET A 26 -7.97 1.72 0.41
C MET A 26 -7.11 0.52 0.72
N GLY A 27 -5.95 0.70 1.33
CA GLY A 27 -5.05 -0.42 1.59
C GLY A 27 -3.89 -0.05 2.48
N ILE A 28 -3.04 -1.05 2.73
CA ILE A 28 -1.79 -0.93 3.47
C ILE A 28 -0.71 -1.72 2.76
N VAL A 29 0.51 -1.19 2.77
CA VAL A 29 1.74 -1.92 2.49
C VAL A 29 2.54 -2.03 3.79
N LEU A 30 3.03 -3.24 4.09
CA LEU A 30 3.84 -3.52 5.27
C LEU A 30 5.16 -4.18 4.85
N PHE A 31 6.25 -3.68 5.43
CA PHE A 31 7.61 -4.08 5.13
C PHE A 31 8.38 -4.41 6.42
N SER A 32 9.21 -5.44 6.38
CA SER A 32 10.23 -5.70 7.40
C SER A 32 11.51 -6.22 6.75
N LYS A 33 12.62 -5.49 6.95
CA LYS A 33 13.93 -5.87 6.41
C LYS A 33 14.44 -7.20 6.99
N GLN A 34 14.35 -7.34 8.32
CA GLN A 34 14.89 -8.51 9.03
C GLN A 34 14.12 -9.78 8.68
N ALA A 35 12.79 -9.69 8.58
CA ALA A 35 11.94 -10.82 8.23
C ALA A 35 11.83 -11.06 6.71
N LYS A 36 12.52 -10.27 5.88
CA LYS A 36 12.37 -10.29 4.40
C LYS A 36 10.91 -10.26 3.95
N TYR A 37 10.12 -9.41 4.61
CA TYR A 37 8.68 -9.33 4.43
C TYR A 37 8.31 -8.07 3.66
N LEU A 38 7.48 -8.21 2.63
CA LEU A 38 6.82 -7.11 1.94
C LEU A 38 5.50 -7.62 1.38
N LYS A 39 4.39 -7.09 1.91
CA LYS A 39 3.05 -7.43 1.43
C LYS A 39 2.16 -6.20 1.43
N SER A 40 1.20 -6.18 0.52
CA SER A 40 0.11 -5.23 0.48
C SER A 40 -1.23 -5.93 0.65
N LEU A 41 -2.16 -5.25 1.33
CA LEU A 41 -3.58 -5.59 1.34
C LEU A 41 -4.36 -4.34 0.96
N TYR A 42 -5.32 -4.48 0.06
CA TYR A 42 -6.18 -3.37 -0.34
C TYR A 42 -7.58 -3.88 -0.70
N THR A 43 -8.55 -2.98 -0.67
CA THR A 43 -9.91 -3.23 -1.14
C THR A 43 -10.41 -2.00 -1.90
N ILE A 44 -11.33 -2.26 -2.84
CA ILE A 44 -11.98 -1.22 -3.62
C ILE A 44 -13.45 -1.25 -3.24
N ASP A 45 -13.87 -0.28 -2.42
CA ASP A 45 -15.27 -0.05 -2.12
C ASP A 45 -15.87 0.88 -3.19
N GLU A 46 -16.43 0.27 -4.24
CA GLU A 46 -17.03 1.02 -5.36
C GLU A 46 -18.16 1.96 -4.90
N ASN A 47 -18.84 1.67 -3.78
CA ASN A 47 -19.88 2.54 -3.25
C ASN A 47 -19.28 3.79 -2.60
N LYS A 48 -18.20 3.63 -1.80
CA LYS A 48 -17.46 4.78 -1.24
C LYS A 48 -16.85 5.64 -2.36
N LEU A 49 -16.32 5.02 -3.42
CA LEU A 49 -15.71 5.74 -4.54
C LEU A 49 -16.73 6.54 -5.37
N LYS A 50 -17.94 5.99 -5.59
CA LYS A 50 -19.02 6.68 -6.31
C LYS A 50 -19.50 7.97 -5.61
N LEU A 51 -19.20 8.15 -4.32
CA LEU A 51 -19.51 9.40 -3.61
C LEU A 51 -18.66 10.58 -4.09
N PHE A 52 -17.49 10.33 -4.67
CA PHE A 52 -16.66 11.39 -5.27
C PHE A 52 -17.12 11.65 -6.70
N SER A 53 -17.58 12.87 -6.96
CA SER A 53 -18.36 13.23 -8.15
C SER A 53 -17.54 13.39 -9.45
N SER A 54 -16.43 12.70 -9.64
CA SER A 54 -15.52 12.98 -10.76
C SER A 54 -15.07 11.72 -11.46
N GLU A 55 -15.51 11.51 -12.70
CA GLU A 55 -14.77 10.87 -13.82
C GLU A 55 -13.83 9.71 -13.41
N LEU A 56 -14.28 8.86 -12.49
CA LEU A 56 -13.42 7.92 -11.81
C LEU A 56 -13.36 6.65 -12.64
N ASP A 57 -12.26 6.46 -13.36
CA ASP A 57 -12.02 5.20 -14.05
C ASP A 57 -11.57 4.15 -13.04
N ILE A 58 -12.53 3.34 -12.58
CA ILE A 58 -12.31 2.24 -11.66
C ILE A 58 -11.34 1.20 -12.25
N ASN A 59 -11.28 1.05 -13.58
CA ASN A 59 -10.35 0.12 -14.21
C ASN A 59 -8.92 0.64 -14.09
N CYS A 60 -8.68 1.92 -14.38
CA CYS A 60 -7.38 2.56 -14.13
C CYS A 60 -6.95 2.41 -12.66
N LEU A 61 -7.88 2.53 -11.71
CA LEU A 61 -7.61 2.33 -10.30
C LEU A 61 -7.19 0.88 -9.97
N LYS A 62 -7.91 -0.10 -10.51
CA LYS A 62 -7.62 -1.53 -10.36
C LYS A 62 -6.24 -1.87 -10.92
N GLU A 63 -5.91 -1.38 -12.12
CA GLU A 63 -4.60 -1.57 -12.74
C GLU A 63 -3.48 -0.94 -11.91
N GLY A 64 -3.69 0.28 -11.41
CA GLY A 64 -2.72 0.95 -10.54
C GLY A 64 -2.46 0.19 -9.23
N LEU A 65 -3.49 -0.43 -8.64
CA LEU A 65 -3.34 -1.26 -7.44
C LEU A 65 -2.63 -2.60 -7.71
N GLN A 66 -2.85 -3.21 -8.88
CA GLN A 66 -2.13 -4.44 -9.28
C GLN A 66 -0.60 -4.23 -9.38
N VAL A 67 -0.14 -3.01 -9.61
CA VAL A 67 1.30 -2.68 -9.56
C VAL A 67 1.88 -2.95 -8.17
N PHE A 68 1.12 -2.71 -7.10
CA PHE A 68 1.56 -2.99 -5.73
C PHE A 68 1.78 -4.50 -5.53
N ASP A 69 0.87 -5.34 -6.02
CA ASP A 69 1.02 -6.80 -5.91
C ASP A 69 2.26 -7.28 -6.66
N LYS A 70 2.44 -6.83 -7.91
CA LYS A 70 3.58 -7.21 -8.74
C LYS A 70 4.91 -6.85 -8.08
N ILE A 71 5.00 -5.66 -7.47
CA ILE A 71 6.21 -5.21 -6.77
C ILE A 71 6.42 -5.98 -5.47
N CYS A 72 5.37 -6.21 -4.67
CA CYS A 72 5.48 -6.99 -3.44
C CYS A 72 5.93 -8.42 -3.73
N MET A 73 5.37 -9.07 -4.76
CA MET A 73 5.77 -10.42 -5.20
C MET A 73 7.19 -10.48 -5.77
N GLY A 74 7.76 -9.36 -6.22
CA GLY A 74 9.06 -9.35 -6.90
C GLY A 74 9.02 -10.07 -8.25
N ASN A 75 7.86 -10.11 -8.90
CA ASN A 75 7.71 -10.79 -10.18
C ASN A 75 8.36 -9.97 -11.30
N LYS A 76 8.98 -10.63 -12.30
CA LYS A 76 9.61 -9.96 -13.46
C LYS A 76 8.63 -9.08 -14.24
N GLU A 77 7.33 -9.36 -14.16
CA GLU A 77 6.26 -8.54 -14.74
C GLU A 77 6.08 -7.16 -14.07
N GLY A 78 6.64 -6.95 -12.87
CA GLY A 78 6.66 -5.65 -12.19
C GLY A 78 7.78 -4.71 -12.67
N GLY A 79 8.48 -5.07 -13.74
CA GLY A 79 9.53 -4.27 -14.35
C GLY A 79 10.81 -4.18 -13.51
N ALA A 80 11.63 -3.18 -13.80
CA ALA A 80 12.94 -3.00 -13.14
C ALA A 80 12.84 -2.86 -11.61
N ILE A 81 11.73 -2.31 -11.10
CA ILE A 81 11.51 -2.10 -9.67
C ILE A 81 11.31 -3.42 -8.94
N ALA A 82 10.58 -4.37 -9.52
CA ALA A 82 10.32 -5.66 -8.89
C ALA A 82 11.60 -6.51 -8.70
N ASN A 83 12.65 -6.24 -9.50
CA ASN A 83 13.97 -6.87 -9.37
C ASN A 83 14.85 -6.24 -8.29
N MET A 84 14.45 -5.11 -7.71
CA MET A 84 15.19 -4.47 -6.62
C MET A 84 15.07 -5.26 -5.32
N ASP A 85 15.94 -4.97 -4.37
CA ASP A 85 15.81 -5.54 -3.04
C ASP A 85 14.53 -5.03 -2.33
N ILE A 86 14.12 -5.73 -1.27
CA ILE A 86 12.86 -5.43 -0.58
C ILE A 86 12.81 -3.98 -0.04
N PRO A 87 13.87 -3.44 0.58
CA PRO A 87 13.87 -2.06 1.05
C PRO A 87 13.67 -1.05 -0.09
N ASP A 88 14.34 -1.21 -1.23
CA ASP A 88 14.19 -0.28 -2.35
C ASP A 88 12.80 -0.35 -2.98
N ARG A 89 12.24 -1.57 -3.07
CA ARG A 89 10.84 -1.76 -3.48
C ARG A 89 9.87 -1.03 -2.56
N PHE A 90 10.02 -1.18 -1.24
CA PHE A 90 9.17 -0.47 -0.28
C PHE A 90 9.32 1.04 -0.42
N ARG A 91 10.55 1.55 -0.51
CA ARG A 91 10.81 2.99 -0.69
C ARG A 91 10.17 3.54 -1.97
N TRP A 92 10.21 2.77 -3.07
CA TRP A 92 9.56 3.14 -4.32
C TRP A 92 8.04 3.14 -4.21
N LEU A 93 7.46 2.17 -3.49
CA LEU A 93 6.02 2.12 -3.24
C LEU A 93 5.55 3.33 -2.42
N THR A 94 6.32 3.72 -1.40
CA THR A 94 5.99 4.84 -0.49
C THR A 94 6.48 6.21 -0.98
N ALA A 95 7.11 6.28 -2.16
CA ALA A 95 7.56 7.53 -2.74
C ALA A 95 6.36 8.43 -3.08
N VAL A 96 6.54 9.75 -2.91
CA VAL A 96 5.51 10.74 -3.28
C VAL A 96 5.33 10.71 -4.80
N LYS A 97 4.08 10.54 -5.24
CA LYS A 97 3.69 10.46 -6.66
C LYS A 97 2.54 11.41 -6.92
N SER A 98 2.58 12.11 -8.06
CA SER A 98 1.47 12.95 -8.54
C SER A 98 0.41 12.10 -9.25
N SER A 99 -0.13 11.11 -8.54
CA SER A 99 -1.17 10.19 -9.03
C SER A 99 -2.36 10.14 -8.09
N CYS A 100 -3.52 9.70 -8.60
CA CYS A 100 -4.72 9.50 -7.78
C CYS A 100 -4.55 8.39 -6.74
N ILE A 101 -3.58 7.48 -6.93
CA ILE A 101 -3.14 6.58 -5.87
C ILE A 101 -1.92 7.20 -5.20
N GLN A 102 -2.02 7.45 -3.90
CA GLN A 102 -0.93 7.96 -3.07
C GLN A 102 -0.68 7.02 -1.89
N VAL A 103 0.43 7.22 -1.20
CA VAL A 103 0.79 6.42 -0.02
C VAL A 103 1.17 7.37 1.11
N SER A 104 0.74 7.05 2.34
CA SER A 104 1.13 7.83 3.52
C SER A 104 2.63 7.76 3.77
N ARG A 105 3.14 8.62 4.67
CA ARG A 105 4.49 8.44 5.20
C ARG A 105 4.60 7.05 5.86
N PRO A 106 5.76 6.38 5.78
CA PRO A 106 5.99 5.14 6.53
C PRO A 106 5.92 5.38 8.03
N HIS A 107 5.30 4.43 8.73
CA HIS A 107 5.15 4.41 10.18
C HIS A 107 5.84 3.16 10.74
N PRO A 108 6.80 3.30 11.67
CA PRO A 108 7.49 2.15 12.25
C PRO A 108 6.65 1.47 13.34
N GLY A 109 6.91 0.19 13.57
CA GLY A 109 6.29 -0.60 14.63
C GLY A 109 7.04 -1.90 14.91
N PHE A 110 6.60 -2.62 15.93
CA PHE A 110 7.13 -3.93 16.29
C PHE A 110 6.01 -4.96 16.30
N SER A 111 6.31 -6.15 15.77
CA SER A 111 5.35 -7.24 15.75
C SER A 111 6.02 -8.59 15.97
N THR A 112 5.28 -9.51 16.60
CA THR A 112 5.64 -10.93 16.68
C THR A 112 5.04 -11.75 15.52
N ASP A 113 4.06 -11.20 14.79
CA ASP A 113 3.37 -11.84 13.67
C ASP A 113 2.96 -10.77 12.65
N LEU A 114 3.74 -10.69 11.56
CA LEU A 114 3.61 -9.65 10.55
C LEU A 114 2.31 -9.80 9.73
N ASP A 115 1.86 -11.03 9.48
CA ASP A 115 0.62 -11.29 8.72
C ASP A 115 -0.59 -10.84 9.54
N LYS A 116 -0.67 -11.22 10.83
CA LYS A 116 -1.75 -10.73 11.72
C LYS A 116 -1.72 -9.21 11.90
N THR A 117 -0.53 -8.62 11.90
CA THR A 117 -0.39 -7.16 12.04
C THR A 117 -0.87 -6.45 10.79
N LEU A 118 -0.55 -6.98 9.61
CA LEU A 118 -1.04 -6.47 8.35
C LEU A 118 -2.58 -6.52 8.29
N GLU A 119 -3.19 -7.66 8.64
CA GLU A 119 -4.65 -7.80 8.70
C GLU A 119 -5.30 -6.86 9.71
N ARG A 120 -4.72 -6.75 10.91
CA ARG A 120 -5.21 -5.84 11.96
C ARG A 120 -5.18 -4.38 11.50
N LEU A 121 -4.05 -3.92 10.96
CA LEU A 121 -3.90 -2.55 10.48
C LEU A 121 -4.83 -2.28 9.30
N PHE A 122 -5.01 -3.25 8.40
CA PHE A 122 -5.95 -3.14 7.29
C PHE A 122 -7.39 -2.97 7.81
N LYS A 123 -7.80 -3.75 8.80
CA LYS A 123 -9.12 -3.62 9.44
C LYS A 123 -9.30 -2.29 10.18
N GLU A 124 -8.28 -1.80 10.87
CA GLU A 124 -8.37 -0.56 11.66
C GLU A 124 -8.34 0.71 10.81
N LEU A 125 -7.62 0.70 9.68
CA LEU A 125 -7.33 1.91 8.92
C LEU A 125 -8.04 1.98 7.55
N VAL A 126 -8.63 0.89 7.07
CA VAL A 126 -9.24 0.81 5.73
C VAL A 126 -10.72 0.40 5.76
N LEU A 127 -11.04 -0.71 6.44
CA LEU A 127 -12.40 -1.28 6.48
C LEU A 127 -13.35 -0.42 7.31
#